data_AF-A0A0R1QVP4-F1
#
_entry.id   AF-A0A0R1QVP4-F1
#
_cell.length_a   1.000
_cell.length_b   1.000
_cell.length_c   1.000
_cell.angle_alpha   90.00
_cell.angle_beta   90.00
_cell.angle_gamma   90.00
#
_symmetry.space_group_name_H-M   'P 1'
#
loop_
_entity.id
_entity.type
_entity.pdbx_description
1 polymer ?
#
loop_
_entity_poly.entity_id
_entity_poly.type
_entity_poly.pdbx_seq_one_letter_code
_entity_poly.pdbx_strand_id
1 'polypeptide(L)'
;MRITKNKRLVTTAALLVAAVGLTGCSFGSPKNMASSSSSSTQSSSKLAKDEAVIQAARKLNVAGHYQASNKKLSAINIADLNHKGYGTVKTEFFDLQKSNDKFLLKTAKGSKSVTTNHATHATTTTGTNHSFDSYNKFTGDYLFYNDDDGDRIQSELDIDTDGTVIQNNNDGTAFHGYATIKPSSAKGVLSYDVSTGTNDTKTIDANVAIDVTWSNGETETYYGYTAYDGSTVLTDGQSYHHDQVNEVWTQD
;
A
#
# COMPACT_ATOMS: atom_id res chain seq x y z
N MET A 1 10.27 -7.75 48.49
CA MET A 1 8.81 -7.95 48.67
C MET A 1 8.19 -6.65 49.20
N ARG A 2 7.70 -5.79 48.30
CA ARG A 2 6.70 -4.75 48.61
C ARG A 2 5.84 -4.59 47.35
N ILE A 3 4.57 -4.94 47.51
CA ILE A 3 3.51 -4.86 46.52
C ILE A 3 2.85 -3.49 46.72
N THR A 4 2.70 -2.72 45.64
CA THR A 4 1.76 -1.60 45.64
C THR A 4 1.02 -1.55 44.32
N LYS A 5 -0.25 -1.97 44.40
CA LYS A 5 -1.29 -1.89 43.37
C LYS A 5 -1.58 -0.43 43.08
N ASN A 6 -1.73 -0.05 41.80
CA ASN A 6 -2.47 1.17 41.46
C ASN A 6 -3.47 0.90 40.33
N LYS A 7 -4.63 1.53 40.54
CA LYS A 7 -5.97 1.14 40.11
C LYS A 7 -6.23 1.58 38.66
N ARG A 8 -6.90 0.69 37.91
CA ARG A 8 -7.58 1.02 36.66
C ARG A 8 -8.76 1.92 36.99
N LEU A 9 -8.86 3.07 36.33
CA LEU A 9 -10.03 3.94 36.35
C LEU A 9 -10.68 3.82 34.96
N VAL A 10 -11.81 3.10 34.92
CA VAL A 10 -12.70 3.00 33.78
C VAL A 10 -13.76 4.08 33.98
N THR A 11 -13.79 5.08 33.10
CA THR A 11 -14.86 6.09 33.11
C THR A 11 -15.74 5.85 31.91
N THR A 12 -16.86 5.18 32.16
CA THR A 12 -17.98 5.03 31.25
C THR A 12 -18.76 6.35 31.23
N ALA A 13 -18.92 6.97 30.07
CA ALA A 13 -19.87 8.05 29.87
C ALA A 13 -20.81 7.68 28.73
N ALA A 14 -22.00 7.22 29.10
CA ALA A 14 -23.15 7.16 28.23
C ALA A 14 -23.78 8.56 28.16
N LEU A 15 -24.06 9.06 26.96
CA LEU A 15 -25.07 10.09 26.77
C LEU A 15 -25.90 9.79 25.53
N LEU A 16 -27.20 9.92 25.74
CA LEU A 16 -28.32 9.54 24.91
C LEU A 16 -29.04 10.81 24.44
N VAL A 17 -29.78 10.70 23.33
CA VAL A 17 -30.89 11.55 22.84
C VAL A 17 -30.52 12.80 22.02
N ALA A 18 -30.90 12.82 20.74
CA ALA A 18 -32.12 13.50 20.28
C ALA A 18 -32.33 13.37 18.77
N ALA A 19 -33.51 12.89 18.40
CA ALA A 19 -34.06 12.90 17.06
C ALA A 19 -34.52 14.31 16.66
N VAL A 20 -34.33 14.68 15.39
CA VAL A 20 -35.06 15.78 14.75
C VAL A 20 -35.67 15.22 13.47
N GLY A 21 -36.99 15.31 13.38
CA GLY A 21 -37.78 14.76 12.29
C GLY A 21 -37.81 15.65 11.05
N LEU A 22 -38.18 15.02 9.93
CA LEU A 22 -38.76 15.70 8.77
C LEU A 22 -39.98 14.90 8.33
N THR A 23 -41.16 15.46 8.56
CA THR A 23 -42.43 15.07 7.93
C THR A 23 -42.64 15.88 6.65
N GLY A 24 -43.09 15.24 5.57
CA GLY A 24 -43.61 15.93 4.39
C GLY A 24 -43.87 14.99 3.22
N CYS A 25 -45.12 14.53 3.08
CA CYS A 25 -45.62 13.64 2.03
C CYS A 25 -45.81 14.35 0.69
N SER A 26 -45.69 13.64 -0.43
CA SER A 26 -46.65 13.79 -1.54
C SER A 26 -46.68 12.54 -2.43
N PHE A 27 -47.88 11.96 -2.58
CA PHE A 27 -48.21 10.89 -3.51
C PHE A 27 -48.50 11.47 -4.89
N GLY A 28 -47.97 10.84 -5.94
CA GLY A 28 -48.35 11.10 -7.33
C GLY A 28 -47.66 10.13 -8.29
N SER A 29 -48.43 9.21 -8.85
CA SER A 29 -48.12 8.43 -10.07
C SER A 29 -49.35 8.55 -10.96
N PRO A 30 -49.26 8.56 -12.32
CA PRO A 30 -48.69 7.40 -13.00
C PRO A 30 -48.10 7.56 -14.44
N LYS A 31 -47.50 6.44 -14.89
CA LYS A 31 -47.30 5.90 -16.27
C LYS A 31 -46.05 6.26 -17.10
N ASN A 32 -45.28 5.17 -17.32
CA ASN A 32 -44.55 4.72 -18.51
C ASN A 32 -43.47 5.62 -19.13
N MET A 33 -42.21 5.22 -18.96
CA MET A 33 -41.26 5.03 -20.06
C MET A 33 -40.24 3.94 -19.67
N ALA A 34 -39.89 3.10 -20.63
CA ALA A 34 -39.08 1.91 -20.48
C ALA A 34 -37.58 2.20 -20.26
N SER A 35 -36.93 1.22 -19.62
CA SER A 35 -35.51 0.86 -19.73
C SER A 35 -34.46 1.91 -19.34
N SER A 36 -33.95 1.79 -18.12
CA SER A 36 -32.51 1.89 -17.86
C SER A 36 -32.20 1.19 -16.54
N SER A 37 -31.36 0.17 -16.61
CA SER A 37 -30.77 -0.51 -15.46
C SER A 37 -30.08 0.50 -14.54
N SER A 38 -30.71 0.78 -13.40
CA SER A 38 -30.17 1.57 -12.31
C SER A 38 -29.06 0.79 -11.59
N SER A 39 -27.81 0.99 -12.00
CA SER A 39 -26.61 0.53 -11.27
C SER A 39 -25.93 1.64 -10.46
N SER A 40 -26.57 2.81 -10.30
CA SER A 40 -25.95 4.01 -9.73
C SER A 40 -26.00 4.13 -8.20
N THR A 41 -26.77 3.29 -7.50
CA THR A 41 -26.93 3.39 -6.04
C THR A 41 -25.76 2.77 -5.27
N GLN A 42 -25.08 1.77 -5.83
CA GLN A 42 -23.97 1.10 -5.16
C GLN A 42 -22.67 1.92 -5.24
N SER A 43 -22.37 2.52 -6.39
CA SER A 43 -21.17 3.35 -6.61
C SER A 43 -21.14 4.60 -5.74
N SER A 44 -22.27 5.28 -5.57
CA SER A 44 -22.40 6.45 -4.70
C SER A 44 -22.24 6.10 -3.22
N SER A 45 -22.76 4.94 -2.79
CA SER A 45 -22.60 4.46 -1.42
C SER A 45 -21.17 4.07 -1.07
N LYS A 46 -20.39 3.59 -2.04
CA LYS A 46 -18.99 3.23 -1.84
C LYS A 46 -18.10 4.48 -1.81
N LEU A 47 -18.33 5.44 -2.71
CA LEU A 47 -17.60 6.71 -2.71
C LEU A 47 -17.72 7.41 -1.35
N ALA A 48 -18.92 7.48 -0.78
CA ALA A 48 -19.14 8.07 0.54
C ALA A 48 -18.42 7.31 1.68
N LYS A 49 -18.26 5.98 1.57
CA LYS A 49 -17.48 5.20 2.54
C LYS A 49 -15.99 5.52 2.43
N ASP A 50 -15.47 5.59 1.21
CA ASP A 50 -14.06 5.89 0.97
C ASP A 50 -13.75 7.34 1.39
N GLU A 51 -14.65 8.30 1.12
CA GLU A 51 -14.56 9.67 1.66
C GLU A 51 -14.51 9.69 3.19
N ALA A 52 -15.34 8.89 3.87
CA ALA A 52 -15.30 8.79 5.33
C ALA A 52 -13.99 8.20 5.85
N VAL A 53 -13.41 7.23 5.13
CA VAL A 53 -12.08 6.69 5.42
C VAL A 53 -11.01 7.78 5.28
N ILE A 54 -11.03 8.57 4.20
CA ILE A 54 -10.12 9.69 4.00
C ILE A 54 -10.22 10.71 5.13
N GLN A 55 -11.43 11.10 5.55
CA GLN A 55 -11.59 12.04 6.65
C GLN A 55 -11.08 11.49 7.98
N ALA A 56 -11.25 10.19 8.24
CA ALA A 56 -10.71 9.54 9.43
C ALA A 56 -9.17 9.50 9.40
N ALA A 57 -8.58 9.12 8.27
CA ALA A 57 -7.14 9.11 8.07
C ALA A 57 -6.55 10.52 8.24
N ARG A 58 -7.17 11.55 7.64
CA ARG A 58 -6.77 12.95 7.80
C ARG A 58 -6.70 13.39 9.27
N LYS A 59 -7.73 13.07 10.07
CA LYS A 59 -7.73 13.40 11.51
C LYS A 59 -6.56 12.74 12.25
N LEU A 60 -6.24 11.49 11.91
CA LEU A 60 -5.12 10.76 12.50
C LEU A 60 -3.77 11.34 12.06
N ASN A 61 -3.60 11.66 10.77
CA ASN A 61 -2.40 12.31 10.24
C ASN A 61 -2.13 13.67 10.93
N VAL A 62 -3.15 14.53 11.06
CA VAL A 62 -3.04 15.83 11.75
C VAL A 62 -2.66 15.67 13.23
N ALA A 63 -3.11 14.59 13.87
CA ALA A 63 -2.77 14.26 15.26
C ALA A 63 -1.39 13.58 15.42
N GLY A 64 -0.64 13.38 14.33
CA GLY A 64 0.67 12.70 14.34
C GLY A 64 0.59 11.17 14.45
N HIS A 65 -0.61 10.58 14.35
CA HIS A 65 -0.82 9.14 14.38
C HIS A 65 -0.70 8.52 12.99
N TYR A 66 0.48 8.65 12.38
CA TYR A 66 0.74 8.27 10.98
C TYR A 66 0.50 6.78 10.69
N GLN A 67 0.87 5.88 11.61
CA GLN A 67 0.59 4.44 11.49
C GLN A 67 -0.92 4.16 11.44
N ALA A 68 -1.69 4.73 12.38
CA ALA A 68 -3.14 4.57 12.41
C ALA A 68 -3.82 5.21 11.19
N SER A 69 -3.26 6.31 10.68
CA SER A 69 -3.70 6.93 9.43
C SER A 69 -3.50 6.01 8.23
N ASN A 70 -2.31 5.42 8.04
CA ASN A 70 -2.07 4.46 6.95
C ASN A 70 -2.95 3.21 7.06
N LYS A 71 -3.17 2.70 8.27
CA LYS A 71 -4.11 1.58 8.51
C LYS A 71 -5.55 1.91 8.11
N LYS A 72 -5.94 3.18 8.13
CA LYS A 72 -7.24 3.60 7.58
C LYS A 72 -7.20 3.63 6.07
N LEU A 73 -6.14 4.18 5.47
CA LEU A 73 -6.00 4.25 4.01
C LEU A 73 -5.97 2.87 3.35
N SER A 74 -5.36 1.85 3.97
CA SER A 74 -5.32 0.49 3.42
C SER A 74 -6.70 -0.17 3.27
N ALA A 75 -7.77 0.39 3.84
CA ALA A 75 -9.14 -0.07 3.63
C ALA A 75 -9.74 0.39 2.28
N ILE A 76 -9.11 1.34 1.58
CA ILE A 76 -9.55 1.82 0.26
C ILE A 76 -8.84 0.98 -0.81
N ASN A 77 -9.62 0.31 -1.64
CA ASN A 77 -9.08 -0.34 -2.84
C ASN A 77 -8.66 0.73 -3.85
N ILE A 78 -7.40 0.69 -4.28
CA ILE A 78 -6.80 1.68 -5.19
C ILE A 78 -7.48 1.68 -6.56
N ALA A 79 -7.89 0.51 -7.08
CA ALA A 79 -8.55 0.41 -8.37
C ALA A 79 -9.84 1.26 -8.42
N ASP A 80 -10.56 1.35 -7.29
CA ASP A 80 -11.76 2.19 -7.20
C ASP A 80 -11.47 3.68 -7.35
N LEU A 81 -10.25 4.13 -7.00
CA LEU A 81 -9.85 5.53 -7.12
C LEU A 81 -9.73 6.00 -8.57
N ASN A 82 -9.57 5.06 -9.51
CA ASN A 82 -9.54 5.33 -10.94
C ASN A 82 -10.95 5.49 -11.54
N HIS A 83 -12.01 5.18 -10.80
CA HIS A 83 -13.38 5.33 -11.27
C HIS A 83 -13.82 6.80 -11.37
N LYS A 84 -14.74 7.06 -12.31
CA LYS A 84 -15.32 8.40 -12.50
C LYS A 84 -15.99 8.88 -11.21
N GLY A 85 -15.62 10.08 -10.75
CA GLY A 85 -16.14 10.69 -9.53
C GLY A 85 -15.23 10.58 -8.31
N TYR A 86 -14.20 9.74 -8.35
CA TYR A 86 -13.25 9.56 -7.25
C TYR A 86 -12.07 10.55 -7.25
N GLY A 87 -12.04 11.54 -8.17
CA GLY A 87 -10.89 12.43 -8.34
C GLY A 87 -10.41 13.11 -7.06
N THR A 88 -11.34 13.66 -6.25
CA THR A 88 -11.00 14.28 -4.97
C THR A 88 -10.48 13.26 -3.95
N VAL A 89 -11.16 12.11 -3.83
CA VAL A 89 -10.75 11.02 -2.92
C VAL A 89 -9.36 10.51 -3.30
N LYS A 90 -9.09 10.35 -4.59
CA LYS A 90 -7.80 9.95 -5.14
C LYS A 90 -6.70 10.93 -4.74
N THR A 91 -6.91 12.23 -4.95
CA THR A 91 -5.93 13.26 -4.55
C THR A 91 -5.68 13.23 -3.04
N GLU A 92 -6.74 13.24 -2.22
CA GLU A 92 -6.59 13.27 -0.77
C GLU A 92 -5.95 11.99 -0.21
N PHE A 93 -6.26 10.83 -0.82
CA PHE A 93 -5.65 9.54 -0.50
C PHE A 93 -4.14 9.61 -0.63
N PHE A 94 -3.65 9.99 -1.81
CA PHE A 94 -2.22 10.03 -2.09
C PHE A 94 -1.48 11.13 -1.30
N ASP A 95 -2.11 12.28 -1.08
CA ASP A 95 -1.53 13.33 -0.23
C ASP A 95 -1.34 12.83 1.21
N LEU A 96 -2.31 12.09 1.75
CA LEU A 96 -2.21 11.51 3.09
C LEU A 96 -1.18 10.39 3.17
N GLN A 97 -1.07 9.53 2.15
CA GLN A 97 -0.02 8.52 2.08
C GLN A 97 1.35 9.16 2.13
N LYS A 98 1.61 10.11 1.22
CA LYS A 98 2.87 10.85 1.15
C LYS A 98 3.21 11.51 2.49
N SER A 99 2.21 12.11 3.13
CA SER A 99 2.37 12.71 4.44
C SER A 99 2.74 11.67 5.51
N ASN A 100 2.07 10.52 5.58
CA ASN A 100 2.34 9.47 6.57
C ASN A 100 3.70 8.79 6.34
N ASP A 101 3.98 8.37 5.11
CA ASP A 101 5.17 7.61 4.72
C ASP A 101 6.46 8.41 4.93
N LYS A 102 6.40 9.74 4.78
CA LYS A 102 7.51 10.65 5.13
C LYS A 102 8.01 10.46 6.55
N PHE A 103 7.14 10.07 7.48
CA PHE A 103 7.52 9.87 8.88
C PHE A 103 7.82 8.40 9.22
N LEU A 104 7.23 7.44 8.49
CA LEU A 104 7.33 6.02 8.83
C LEU A 104 8.56 5.32 8.23
N LEU A 105 8.88 5.55 6.95
CA LEU A 105 10.04 4.88 6.32
C LEU A 105 11.37 5.28 6.97
N LYS A 106 11.49 6.53 7.45
CA LYS A 106 12.68 7.04 8.14
C LYS A 106 12.97 6.31 9.46
N THR A 107 11.93 5.80 10.12
CA THR A 107 12.03 5.06 11.39
C THR A 107 12.29 3.57 11.14
N ALA A 108 11.77 2.99 10.06
CA ALA A 108 11.92 1.56 9.73
C ALA A 108 13.34 1.18 9.26
N LYS A 109 14.07 2.08 8.58
CA LYS A 109 15.39 1.79 8.00
C LYS A 109 16.62 2.02 8.90
N GLY A 110 16.45 2.29 10.19
CA GLY A 110 17.59 2.44 11.12
C GLY A 110 18.71 3.37 10.61
N SER A 111 18.45 4.67 10.46
CA SER A 111 19.46 5.74 10.23
C SER A 111 20.72 5.36 9.43
N LYS A 112 20.58 4.90 8.18
CA LYS A 112 21.61 5.13 7.15
C LYS A 112 21.00 5.91 6.00
N SER A 113 21.14 7.24 6.13
CA SER A 113 20.91 8.20 5.06
C SER A 113 21.80 7.84 3.87
N VAL A 114 21.24 7.25 2.83
CA VAL A 114 21.85 7.30 1.50
C VAL A 114 21.53 8.68 0.95
N THR A 115 22.56 9.52 0.87
CA THR A 115 22.49 10.82 0.21
C THR A 115 22.18 10.62 -1.27
N THR A 116 20.94 10.84 -1.68
CA THR A 116 20.59 11.10 -3.08
C THR A 116 20.68 12.60 -3.32
N ASN A 117 21.57 12.99 -4.23
CA ASN A 117 21.76 14.37 -4.64
C ASN A 117 20.46 14.96 -5.20
N HIS A 118 20.21 16.21 -4.83
CA HIS A 118 19.12 17.06 -5.30
C HIS A 118 18.82 16.89 -6.79
N ALA A 119 17.65 16.33 -7.11
CA ALA A 119 16.92 16.64 -8.32
C ALA A 119 15.76 17.57 -7.94
N THR A 120 15.77 18.73 -8.59
CA THR A 120 14.79 19.81 -8.54
C THR A 120 13.35 19.33 -8.64
N HIS A 121 12.48 19.86 -7.77
CA HIS A 121 11.02 19.92 -7.89
C HIS A 121 10.42 19.22 -9.12
N ALA A 122 10.14 17.93 -8.99
CA ALA A 122 9.14 17.25 -9.81
C ALA A 122 7.93 16.96 -8.90
N THR A 123 6.88 17.71 -9.18
CA THR A 123 5.53 17.53 -8.66
C THR A 123 5.03 16.10 -8.96
N THR A 124 4.14 15.59 -8.10
CA THR A 124 3.39 14.32 -8.16
C THR A 124 4.19 13.00 -8.02
N THR A 125 4.33 12.46 -6.80
CA THR A 125 4.56 11.01 -6.58
C THR A 125 3.22 10.26 -6.64
N THR A 126 2.52 10.46 -7.76
CA THR A 126 1.28 9.78 -8.15
C THR A 126 1.28 9.72 -9.66
N GLY A 127 1.46 8.54 -10.22
CA GLY A 127 1.38 8.31 -11.66
C GLY A 127 0.64 7.01 -11.90
N THR A 128 -0.02 6.90 -13.04
CA THR A 128 -0.33 5.62 -13.66
C THR A 128 0.53 5.55 -14.91
N ASN A 129 1.02 4.37 -15.28
CA ASN A 129 1.77 4.18 -16.51
C ASN A 129 1.44 2.86 -17.19
N HIS A 130 1.98 2.75 -18.40
CA HIS A 130 1.82 1.63 -19.30
C HIS A 130 3.11 0.81 -19.43
N SER A 131 4.09 0.99 -18.54
CA SER A 131 5.36 0.26 -18.61
C SER A 131 5.15 -1.23 -18.38
N PHE A 132 4.11 -1.62 -17.62
CA PHE A 132 3.77 -3.01 -17.34
C PHE A 132 2.94 -3.70 -18.44
N ASP A 133 2.48 -2.99 -19.48
CA ASP A 133 1.63 -3.56 -20.54
C ASP A 133 2.25 -4.81 -21.19
N SER A 134 3.58 -4.87 -21.29
CA SER A 134 4.34 -6.01 -21.83
C SER A 134 4.96 -6.93 -20.76
N TYR A 135 4.66 -6.68 -19.48
CA TYR A 135 5.28 -7.34 -18.32
C TYR A 135 4.24 -7.75 -17.27
N ASN A 136 3.04 -8.13 -17.71
CA ASN A 136 1.94 -8.55 -16.83
C ASN A 136 2.30 -9.69 -15.86
N LYS A 137 3.31 -10.52 -16.15
CA LYS A 137 3.78 -11.55 -15.20
C LYS A 137 4.48 -10.99 -13.96
N PHE A 138 4.82 -9.70 -13.97
CA PHE A 138 5.47 -8.98 -12.87
C PHE A 138 4.51 -8.03 -12.14
N THR A 139 3.21 -8.18 -12.35
CA THR A 139 2.14 -7.49 -11.61
C THR A 139 1.34 -8.51 -10.80
N GLY A 140 0.71 -8.07 -9.72
CA GLY A 140 -0.09 -8.90 -8.82
C GLY A 140 0.38 -8.84 -7.38
N ASP A 141 -0.17 -9.74 -6.58
CA ASP A 141 0.10 -9.87 -5.16
C ASP A 141 1.34 -10.72 -4.91
N TYR A 142 2.23 -10.23 -4.06
CA TYR A 142 3.44 -10.93 -3.65
C TYR A 142 3.54 -11.02 -2.12
N LEU A 143 4.11 -12.11 -1.63
CA LEU A 143 4.43 -12.32 -0.22
C LEU A 143 5.93 -12.21 0.02
N PHE A 144 6.34 -11.54 1.10
CA PHE A 144 7.75 -11.49 1.51
C PHE A 144 8.17 -12.85 2.07
N TYR A 145 9.30 -13.40 1.59
CA TYR A 145 9.75 -14.76 1.93
C TYR A 145 10.13 -14.97 3.42
N ASN A 146 10.48 -13.89 4.14
CA ASN A 146 10.91 -13.93 5.55
C ASN A 146 10.17 -12.86 6.38
N ASP A 147 8.84 -12.83 6.28
CA ASP A 147 7.97 -11.95 7.08
C ASP A 147 7.87 -12.39 8.56
N ASP A 148 8.21 -13.66 8.87
CA ASP A 148 8.07 -14.30 10.18
C ASP A 148 9.20 -14.03 11.21
N ASP A 149 10.32 -13.43 10.80
CA ASP A 149 11.49 -13.25 11.69
C ASP A 149 11.31 -12.15 12.77
N GLY A 150 10.17 -11.45 12.79
CA GLY A 150 9.81 -10.45 13.80
C GLY A 150 10.55 -9.11 13.72
N ASP A 151 11.68 -9.06 12.99
CA ASP A 151 12.47 -7.85 12.76
C ASP A 151 12.07 -7.09 11.48
N ARG A 152 11.28 -7.73 10.60
CA ARG A 152 10.84 -7.15 9.33
C ARG A 152 9.37 -6.71 9.39
N ILE A 153 9.16 -5.45 9.03
CA ILE A 153 7.83 -4.84 9.04
C ILE A 153 6.98 -5.25 7.83
N GLN A 154 7.60 -5.72 6.76
CA GLN A 154 7.00 -5.95 5.43
C GLN A 154 6.30 -7.32 5.41
N SER A 155 5.08 -7.38 4.87
CA SER A 155 4.31 -8.63 4.77
C SER A 155 3.96 -8.98 3.32
N GLU A 156 3.41 -8.01 2.59
CA GLU A 156 2.94 -8.21 1.21
C GLU A 156 3.34 -7.02 0.34
N LEU A 157 3.52 -7.25 -0.95
CA LEU A 157 3.71 -6.23 -1.97
C LEU A 157 2.70 -6.47 -3.08
N ASP A 158 1.88 -5.48 -3.40
CA ASP A 158 0.97 -5.47 -4.54
C ASP A 158 1.51 -4.47 -5.58
N ILE A 159 1.64 -4.93 -6.83
CA ILE A 159 2.00 -4.09 -7.98
C ILE A 159 0.89 -4.22 -9.02
N ASP A 160 0.10 -3.15 -9.21
CA ASP A 160 -0.94 -3.12 -10.22
C ASP A 160 -0.34 -2.89 -11.63
N THR A 161 -1.09 -3.29 -12.65
CA THR A 161 -0.83 -3.07 -14.08
C THR A 161 -0.64 -1.60 -14.45
N ASP A 162 -1.23 -0.68 -13.70
CA ASP A 162 -1.03 0.77 -13.89
C ASP A 162 0.25 1.30 -13.21
N GLY A 163 1.02 0.43 -12.56
CA GLY A 163 2.25 0.74 -11.85
C GLY A 163 2.03 1.27 -10.44
N THR A 164 0.81 1.27 -9.90
CA THR A 164 0.61 1.58 -8.48
C THR A 164 1.18 0.47 -7.59
N VAL A 165 1.81 0.83 -6.48
CA VAL A 165 2.41 -0.12 -5.53
C VAL A 165 1.86 0.08 -4.13
N ILE A 166 1.49 -1.01 -3.47
CA ILE A 166 1.16 -1.06 -2.04
C ILE A 166 2.08 -2.09 -1.37
N GLN A 167 2.75 -1.70 -0.30
CA GLN A 167 3.41 -2.65 0.59
C GLN A 167 2.62 -2.73 1.88
N ASN A 168 1.96 -3.86 2.16
CA ASN A 168 1.34 -4.09 3.46
C ASN A 168 2.41 -4.51 4.47
N ASN A 169 2.16 -4.15 5.73
CA ASN A 169 3.07 -4.39 6.82
C ASN A 169 2.42 -5.25 7.91
N ASN A 170 3.24 -6.02 8.63
CA ASN A 170 2.85 -6.89 9.75
C ASN A 170 2.18 -6.13 10.91
N ASP A 171 2.44 -4.84 11.07
CA ASP A 171 1.78 -3.98 12.07
C ASP A 171 0.40 -3.44 11.62
N GLY A 172 -0.05 -3.84 10.42
CA GLY A 172 -1.28 -3.39 9.78
C GLY A 172 -1.19 -1.98 9.20
N THR A 173 0.00 -1.41 9.07
CA THR A 173 0.25 -0.23 8.24
C THR A 173 0.51 -0.64 6.79
N ALA A 174 0.64 0.35 5.91
CA ALA A 174 1.05 0.11 4.52
C ALA A 174 1.94 1.27 4.05
N PHE A 175 2.89 0.99 3.16
CA PHE A 175 3.59 2.00 2.37
C PHE A 175 3.06 1.99 0.96
N HIS A 176 3.13 3.15 0.30
CA HIS A 176 2.55 3.29 -1.02
C HIS A 176 3.55 3.95 -1.95
N GLY A 177 3.54 3.51 -3.20
CA GLY A 177 4.48 3.96 -4.19
C GLY A 177 3.96 3.80 -5.60
N TYR A 178 4.88 4.01 -6.52
CA TYR A 178 4.64 3.88 -7.94
C TYR A 178 5.86 3.28 -8.60
N ALA A 179 5.65 2.30 -9.45
CA ALA A 179 6.66 1.52 -10.12
C ALA A 179 6.71 1.77 -11.63
N THR A 180 7.91 1.67 -12.19
CA THR A 180 8.11 1.47 -13.63
C THR A 180 8.97 0.24 -13.85
N ILE A 181 8.69 -0.50 -14.93
CA ILE A 181 9.43 -1.72 -15.28
C ILE A 181 10.20 -1.55 -16.58
N LYS A 182 11.40 -2.13 -16.66
CA LYS A 182 12.24 -2.16 -17.86
C LYS A 182 13.02 -3.47 -17.97
N PRO A 183 13.48 -3.88 -19.17
CA PRO A 183 14.42 -4.98 -19.31
C PRO A 183 15.66 -4.75 -18.46
N SER A 184 16.15 -5.80 -17.82
CA SER A 184 17.40 -5.77 -17.06
C SER A 184 18.45 -6.66 -17.69
N SER A 185 19.69 -6.23 -17.61
CA SER A 185 20.88 -7.03 -17.90
C SER A 185 21.72 -7.26 -16.63
N ALA A 186 21.16 -6.99 -15.46
CA ALA A 186 21.85 -7.17 -14.19
C ALA A 186 22.19 -8.65 -13.96
N LYS A 187 23.44 -8.90 -13.58
CA LYS A 187 24.02 -10.21 -13.29
C LYS A 187 24.49 -10.21 -11.85
N GLY A 188 24.49 -11.38 -11.20
CA GLY A 188 25.02 -11.48 -9.84
C GLY A 188 24.10 -10.88 -8.77
N VAL A 189 22.81 -10.71 -9.06
CA VAL A 189 21.84 -10.13 -8.11
C VAL A 189 21.55 -11.17 -7.02
N LEU A 190 21.61 -10.78 -5.75
CA LEU A 190 21.33 -11.70 -4.64
C LEU A 190 19.83 -12.06 -4.57
N SER A 191 19.54 -13.31 -4.30
CA SER A 191 18.20 -13.89 -4.18
C SER A 191 18.23 -15.07 -3.22
N TYR A 192 17.11 -15.46 -2.62
CA TYR A 192 17.08 -16.66 -1.78
C TYR A 192 17.25 -17.95 -2.61
N ASP A 193 18.01 -18.88 -2.06
CA ASP A 193 18.08 -20.26 -2.53
C ASP A 193 17.06 -21.12 -1.77
N VAL A 194 15.81 -21.05 -2.22
CA VAL A 194 14.71 -21.80 -1.61
C VAL A 194 14.70 -23.28 -2.02
N SER A 195 15.65 -23.74 -2.85
CA SER A 195 15.70 -25.14 -3.32
C SER A 195 16.11 -26.12 -2.21
N THR A 196 16.74 -25.62 -1.16
CA THR A 196 17.30 -26.39 -0.04
C THR A 196 16.50 -26.26 1.26
N GLY A 197 15.48 -25.39 1.30
CA GLY A 197 14.73 -25.10 2.52
C GLY A 197 15.55 -24.37 3.60
N THR A 198 16.64 -23.70 3.20
CA THR A 198 17.49 -22.87 4.05
C THR A 198 17.35 -21.39 3.66
N ASN A 199 17.79 -20.48 4.53
CA ASN A 199 17.89 -19.04 4.23
C ASN A 199 19.18 -18.69 3.46
N ASP A 200 19.75 -19.65 2.74
CA ASP A 200 20.95 -19.40 1.95
C ASP A 200 20.61 -18.48 0.77
N THR A 201 21.59 -17.72 0.29
CA THR A 201 21.44 -16.90 -0.91
C THR A 201 22.20 -17.49 -2.09
N LYS A 202 21.62 -17.26 -3.27
CA LYS A 202 22.24 -17.49 -4.57
C LYS A 202 22.35 -16.16 -5.33
N THR A 203 22.98 -16.21 -6.49
CA THR A 203 22.93 -15.11 -7.44
C THR A 203 22.10 -15.46 -8.66
N ILE A 204 21.38 -14.47 -9.18
CA ILE A 204 20.54 -14.60 -10.37
C ILE A 204 20.91 -13.58 -11.44
N ASP A 205 20.44 -13.88 -12.65
CA ASP A 205 20.43 -12.97 -13.78
C ASP A 205 19.03 -12.40 -13.93
N ALA A 206 18.87 -11.10 -13.70
CA ALA A 206 17.57 -10.46 -13.69
C ALA A 206 17.01 -10.32 -15.12
N ASN A 207 15.73 -10.63 -15.30
CA ASN A 207 15.03 -10.37 -16.56
C ASN A 207 14.57 -8.92 -16.66
N VAL A 208 14.14 -8.35 -15.54
CA VAL A 208 13.60 -6.99 -15.44
C VAL A 208 14.13 -6.25 -14.23
N ALA A 209 14.05 -4.93 -14.26
CA ALA A 209 14.23 -4.06 -13.11
C ALA A 209 12.96 -3.23 -12.95
N ILE A 210 12.42 -3.24 -11.73
CA ILE A 210 11.24 -2.49 -11.32
C ILE A 210 11.71 -1.39 -10.38
N ASP A 211 11.68 -0.15 -10.84
CA ASP A 211 12.04 1.00 -10.04
C ASP A 211 10.80 1.55 -9.35
N VAL A 212 10.70 1.32 -8.04
CA VAL A 212 9.64 1.82 -7.16
C VAL A 212 10.06 3.17 -6.60
N THR A 213 9.23 4.17 -6.77
CA THR A 213 9.31 5.44 -6.05
C THR A 213 8.21 5.47 -5.00
N TRP A 214 8.61 5.42 -3.73
CA TRP A 214 7.71 5.52 -2.59
C TRP A 214 7.14 6.94 -2.47
N SER A 215 5.96 7.06 -1.86
CA SER A 215 5.23 8.32 -1.77
C SER A 215 6.05 9.43 -1.09
N ASN A 216 6.95 9.06 -0.16
CA ASN A 216 7.90 9.94 0.51
C ASN A 216 9.08 10.42 -0.36
N GLY A 217 9.23 9.89 -1.58
CA GLY A 217 10.29 10.21 -2.54
C GLY A 217 11.52 9.29 -2.47
N GLU A 218 11.56 8.31 -1.57
CA GLU A 218 12.58 7.26 -1.60
C GLU A 218 12.38 6.35 -2.81
N THR A 219 13.48 5.82 -3.33
CA THR A 219 13.47 4.89 -4.46
C THR A 219 14.06 3.55 -4.06
N GLU A 220 13.48 2.48 -4.59
CA GLU A 220 13.95 1.11 -4.41
C GLU A 220 13.84 0.38 -5.76
N THR A 221 14.80 -0.47 -6.08
CA THR A 221 14.79 -1.26 -7.32
C THR A 221 14.62 -2.73 -6.96
N TYR A 222 13.58 -3.36 -7.50
CA TYR A 222 13.39 -4.80 -7.44
C TYR A 222 13.79 -5.43 -8.77
N TYR A 223 14.63 -6.45 -8.72
CA TYR A 223 15.05 -7.25 -9.85
C TYR A 223 14.16 -8.47 -9.98
N GLY A 224 13.48 -8.59 -11.12
CA GLY A 224 12.55 -9.66 -11.38
C GLY A 224 13.17 -10.80 -12.19
N TYR A 225 12.91 -12.04 -11.77
CA TYR A 225 13.26 -13.25 -12.52
C TYR A 225 12.18 -14.32 -12.37
N THR A 226 12.25 -15.38 -13.18
CA THR A 226 11.37 -16.55 -13.06
C THR A 226 12.12 -17.67 -12.32
N ALA A 227 11.54 -18.15 -11.22
CA ALA A 227 12.09 -19.23 -10.41
C ALA A 227 11.96 -20.60 -11.11
N TYR A 228 12.56 -21.63 -10.51
CA TYR A 228 12.62 -22.99 -11.09
C TYR A 228 11.25 -23.67 -11.21
N ASP A 229 10.29 -23.25 -10.37
CA ASP A 229 8.90 -23.70 -10.33
C ASP A 229 7.99 -22.90 -11.27
N GLY A 230 8.51 -21.86 -11.93
CA GLY A 230 7.77 -20.98 -12.83
C GLY A 230 7.21 -19.73 -12.15
N SER A 231 7.35 -19.60 -10.83
CA SER A 231 6.89 -18.44 -10.06
C SER A 231 7.66 -17.18 -10.43
N THR A 232 7.01 -16.02 -10.36
CA THR A 232 7.70 -14.74 -10.49
C THR A 232 8.25 -14.34 -9.13
N VAL A 233 9.54 -13.98 -9.13
CA VAL A 233 10.25 -13.55 -7.92
C VAL A 233 10.84 -12.17 -8.16
N LEU A 234 10.70 -11.30 -7.16
CA LEU A 234 11.30 -9.96 -7.14
C LEU A 234 12.24 -9.86 -5.94
N THR A 235 13.49 -9.44 -6.17
CA THR A 235 14.50 -9.25 -5.11
C THR A 235 15.14 -7.89 -5.23
N ASP A 236 15.39 -7.19 -4.12
CA ASP A 236 16.16 -5.94 -4.13
C ASP A 236 17.68 -6.15 -4.31
N GLY A 237 18.14 -7.40 -4.23
CA GLY A 237 19.53 -7.79 -4.38
C GLY A 237 20.47 -7.24 -3.31
N GLN A 238 19.94 -6.70 -2.20
CA GLN A 238 20.74 -6.12 -1.11
C GLN A 238 20.88 -7.12 0.02
N SER A 239 22.12 -7.34 0.48
CA SER A 239 22.35 -8.10 1.71
C SER A 239 22.03 -7.23 2.94
N TYR A 240 21.08 -7.69 3.73
CA TYR A 240 20.79 -7.25 5.09
C TYR A 240 21.35 -8.27 6.07
N HIS A 241 21.32 -7.96 7.38
CA HIS A 241 21.82 -8.81 8.46
C HIS A 241 21.76 -10.33 8.15
N HIS A 242 22.92 -10.99 8.11
CA HIS A 242 23.05 -12.43 7.79
C HIS A 242 22.63 -12.84 6.36
N ASP A 243 22.99 -12.03 5.35
CA ASP A 243 22.75 -12.32 3.93
C ASP A 243 21.26 -12.46 3.56
N GLN A 244 20.39 -11.78 4.29
CA GLN A 244 18.97 -11.69 3.95
C GLN A 244 18.75 -10.69 2.81
N VAL A 245 17.73 -10.91 1.96
CA VAL A 245 17.32 -9.99 0.87
C VAL A 245 15.86 -9.60 1.03
N ASN A 246 15.44 -8.43 0.53
CA ASN A 246 14.00 -8.16 0.38
C ASN A 246 13.52 -8.87 -0.86
N GLU A 247 13.00 -10.08 -0.68
CA GLU A 247 12.51 -10.90 -1.77
C GLU A 247 11.04 -11.24 -1.57
N VAL A 248 10.27 -11.06 -2.64
CA VAL A 248 8.85 -11.35 -2.68
C VAL A 248 8.52 -12.32 -3.81
N TRP A 249 7.54 -13.18 -3.55
CA TRP A 249 7.12 -14.26 -4.45
C TRP A 249 5.64 -14.10 -4.78
N THR A 250 5.27 -14.29 -6.05
CA THR A 250 3.86 -14.24 -6.46
C THR A 250 3.03 -15.20 -5.63
N GLN A 251 1.89 -14.72 -5.14
CA GLN A 251 0.88 -15.56 -4.51
C GLN A 251 0.06 -16.26 -5.60
N ASP A 252 0.04 -17.58 -5.60
CA ASP A 252 -0.81 -18.40 -6.50
C ASP A 252 -2.31 -18.23 -6.23
#